data_AF-A0A7X5L8M5-F1
#
_entry.id   AF-A0A7X5L8M5-F1
#
_cell.length_a   1.000
_cell.length_b   1.000
_cell.length_c   1.000
_cell.angle_alpha   90.00
_cell.angle_beta   90.00
_cell.angle_gamma   90.00
#
_symmetry.space_group_name_H-M   'P 1'
#
loop_
_entity.id
_entity.type
_entity.pdbx_description
1 polymer ?
#
loop_
_entity_poly.entity_id
_entity_poly.type
_entity_poly.pdbx_seq_one_letter_code
_entity_poly.pdbx_strand_id
1 'polypeptide(L)'
;MGEPKWAVSTIMHILQNEKYKGDALLQKYYTSDFLSKKSVRNCGQVEQVYVKDSHPPIVDRELWEAAQLEIERRRLFREKHSLQNMGRYTEAQPFTCRVICGKCGAVYWRRTWTRGSRKIRVWQCGKRY
;
A
#
# COMPACT_ATOMS: atom_id res chain seq x y z
N MET A 1 1.00 28.19 11.09
CA MET A 1 1.05 27.52 9.77
C MET A 1 1.09 26.03 10.04
N GLY A 2 0.11 25.27 9.57
CA GLY A 2 0.01 23.82 9.84
C GLY A 2 0.92 23.01 8.93
N GLU A 3 1.56 22.00 9.49
CA GLU A 3 2.42 21.09 8.72
C GLU A 3 1.66 20.45 7.55
N PRO A 4 2.30 20.28 6.38
CA PRO A 4 1.67 19.66 5.21
C PRO A 4 1.26 18.22 5.54
N LYS A 5 -0.06 17.99 5.63
CA LYS A 5 -0.61 16.65 5.86
C LYS A 5 -0.66 15.88 4.53
N TRP A 6 0.18 14.86 4.41
CA TRP A 6 0.17 13.97 3.26
C TRP A 6 -0.92 12.91 3.39
N ALA A 7 -1.72 12.73 2.33
CA ALA A 7 -2.65 11.62 2.22
C ALA A 7 -1.93 10.34 1.78
N VAL A 8 -2.40 9.18 2.25
CA VAL A 8 -1.85 7.87 1.87
C VAL A 8 -1.89 7.66 0.35
N SER A 9 -2.97 8.09 -0.31
CA SER A 9 -3.12 8.02 -1.75
C SER A 9 -2.05 8.81 -2.51
N THR A 10 -1.62 9.95 -1.96
CA THR A 10 -0.55 10.76 -2.55
C THR A 10 0.79 10.05 -2.46
N ILE A 11 1.12 9.48 -1.30
CA ILE A 11 2.35 8.71 -1.11
C ILE A 11 2.38 7.48 -2.02
N MET A 12 1.26 6.78 -2.17
CA MET A 12 1.17 5.64 -3.10
C MET A 12 1.40 6.08 -4.56
N HIS A 13 0.82 7.21 -4.99
CA HIS A 13 1.09 7.74 -6.32
C HIS A 13 2.56 8.09 -6.54
N ILE A 14 3.23 8.63 -5.52
CA ILE A 14 4.67 8.91 -5.56
C ILE A 14 5.44 7.60 -5.73
N LEU A 15 5.20 6.61 -4.87
CA LEU A 15 5.93 5.34 -4.90
C LEU A 15 5.72 4.56 -6.21
N GLN A 16 4.55 4.66 -6.83
CA GLN A 16 4.21 3.91 -8.05
C GLN A 16 4.52 4.67 -9.34
N ASN A 17 5.04 5.89 -9.26
CA ASN A 17 5.31 6.70 -10.46
C ASN A 17 6.55 6.18 -11.18
N GLU A 18 6.38 5.73 -12.41
CA GLU A 18 7.47 5.24 -13.26
C GLU A 18 8.51 6.31 -13.60
N LYS A 19 8.13 7.59 -13.51
CA LYS A 19 9.06 8.72 -13.72
C LYS A 19 10.25 8.67 -12.77
N TYR A 20 10.06 8.18 -11.56
CA TYR A 20 11.15 8.17 -10.59
C TYR A 20 12.24 7.14 -10.91
N LYS A 21 11.95 6.15 -11.74
CA LYS A 21 12.94 5.23 -12.31
C LYS A 21 13.43 5.62 -13.71
N GLY A 22 13.12 6.85 -14.17
CA GLY A 22 13.58 7.39 -15.46
C GLY A 22 12.67 7.08 -16.66
N ASP A 23 11.57 6.36 -16.46
CA ASP A 23 10.65 5.98 -17.54
C ASP A 23 9.49 6.97 -17.66
N ALA A 24 8.79 6.99 -18.80
CA ALA A 24 7.63 7.85 -19.00
C ALA A 24 6.52 7.11 -19.75
N LEU A 25 5.32 7.05 -19.15
CA LEU A 25 4.11 6.66 -19.87
C LEU A 25 3.38 7.91 -20.36
N LEU A 26 3.35 8.09 -21.68
CA LEU A 26 2.68 9.21 -22.34
C LEU A 26 1.18 8.90 -22.51
N GLN A 27 0.37 9.95 -22.61
CA GLN A 27 -1.08 9.84 -22.83
C GLN A 27 -1.82 8.95 -21.81
N LYS A 28 -1.43 9.02 -20.53
CA LYS A 28 -2.21 8.43 -19.41
C LYS A 28 -3.64 8.95 -19.33
N TYR A 29 -3.85 10.18 -19.79
CA TYR A 29 -5.14 10.85 -19.89
C TYR A 29 -5.27 11.47 -21.26
N TYR A 30 -6.49 11.55 -21.78
CA TYR A 30 -6.81 12.21 -23.06
C TYR A 30 -8.06 13.05 -22.93
N THR A 31 -8.21 14.03 -23.83
CA THR A 31 -9.40 14.86 -23.90
C THR A 31 -10.50 14.12 -24.65
N SER A 32 -11.55 13.71 -23.94
CA SER A 32 -12.67 12.95 -24.51
C SER A 32 -13.57 13.77 -25.42
N ASP A 33 -13.76 15.04 -25.08
CA ASP A 33 -14.63 15.96 -25.80
C ASP A 33 -13.92 17.31 -25.94
N PHE A 34 -13.83 17.77 -27.18
CA PHE A 34 -13.17 19.02 -27.54
C PHE A 34 -13.89 20.24 -26.96
N LEU A 35 -15.22 20.16 -26.80
CA LEU A 35 -16.04 21.26 -26.33
C LEU A 35 -15.95 21.42 -24.81
N SER A 36 -16.11 20.33 -24.06
CA SER A 36 -16.02 20.33 -22.60
C SER A 36 -14.60 20.25 -22.03
N LYS A 37 -13.59 19.97 -22.86
CA LYS A 37 -12.17 19.80 -22.48
C LYS A 37 -11.96 18.82 -21.32
N LYS A 38 -12.86 17.85 -21.17
CA LYS A 38 -12.82 16.87 -20.09
C LYS A 38 -11.69 15.86 -20.32
N SER A 39 -10.70 15.90 -19.43
CA SER A 39 -9.61 14.93 -19.36
C SER A 39 -10.08 13.66 -18.66
N VAL A 40 -10.01 12.54 -19.36
CA VAL A 40 -10.39 11.22 -18.85
C VAL A 40 -9.18 10.30 -18.88
N ARG A 41 -9.14 9.32 -17.97
CA ARG A 41 -8.08 8.32 -17.95
C ARG A 41 -8.17 7.49 -19.24
N ASN A 42 -7.04 7.32 -19.91
CA ASN A 42 -6.94 6.48 -21.08
C ASN A 42 -6.80 5.01 -20.63
N CYS A 43 -7.81 4.21 -20.99
CA CYS A 43 -7.88 2.77 -20.76
C CYS A 43 -7.76 1.97 -22.07
N GLY A 44 -7.17 2.58 -23.12
CA GLY A 44 -6.99 2.00 -24.45
C GLY A 44 -7.78 2.69 -25.56
N GLN A 45 -8.45 3.82 -25.28
CA GLN A 45 -9.15 4.61 -26.30
C GLN A 45 -8.19 5.32 -27.26
N VAL A 46 -7.01 5.69 -26.76
CA VAL A 46 -5.91 6.27 -27.56
C VAL A 46 -4.66 5.45 -27.29
N GLU A 47 -3.76 5.36 -28.27
CA GLU A 47 -2.47 4.69 -28.08
C GLU A 47 -1.72 5.27 -26.88
N GLN A 48 -1.13 4.40 -26.06
CA GLN A 48 -0.28 4.80 -24.95
C GLN A 48 1.16 4.38 -25.26
N VAL A 49 2.07 5.34 -25.27
CA VAL A 49 3.48 5.09 -25.57
C VAL A 49 4.27 5.06 -24.27
N TYR A 50 4.97 3.94 -24.03
CA TYR A 50 5.90 3.78 -22.92
C TYR A 50 7.33 4.03 -23.40
N VAL A 51 7.96 5.08 -22.88
CA VAL A 51 9.34 5.45 -23.20
C VAL A 51 10.23 5.04 -22.04
N LYS A 52 11.22 4.18 -22.31
CA LYS A 52 12.24 3.81 -21.35
C LYS A 52 13.35 4.86 -21.33
N ASP A 53 13.94 5.10 -20.16
CA ASP A 53 15.10 5.98 -19.98
C ASP A 53 14.91 7.38 -20.60
N SER A 54 13.69 7.92 -20.45
CA SER A 54 13.29 9.22 -20.97
C SER A 54 14.02 10.38 -20.30
N HIS A 55 14.42 10.23 -19.03
CA HIS A 55 15.13 11.24 -18.25
C HIS A 55 15.95 10.57 -17.15
N PRO A 56 16.93 11.28 -16.55
CA PRO A 56 17.70 10.74 -15.43
C PRO A 56 16.78 10.29 -14.28
N PRO A 57 16.95 9.05 -13.77
CA PRO A 57 16.15 8.55 -12.66
C PRO A 57 16.41 9.35 -11.38
N ILE A 58 15.39 9.49 -10.53
CA ILE A 58 15.53 10.05 -9.18
C ILE A 58 15.99 8.96 -8.20
N VAL A 59 15.52 7.73 -8.41
CA VAL A 59 15.90 6.55 -7.63
C VAL A 59 16.33 5.43 -8.57
N ASP A 60 17.23 4.57 -8.10
CA ASP A 60 17.70 3.43 -8.88
C ASP A 60 16.53 2.52 -9.29
N ARG A 61 16.62 1.97 -10.50
CA ARG A 61 15.57 1.10 -11.07
C ARG A 61 15.32 -0.11 -10.17
N GLU A 62 16.38 -0.73 -9.66
CA GLU A 62 16.29 -1.88 -8.75
C GLU A 62 15.57 -1.52 -7.45
N LEU A 63 15.86 -0.35 -6.89
CA LEU A 63 15.21 0.12 -5.65
C LEU A 63 13.72 0.40 -5.88
N TRP A 64 13.38 1.02 -7.03
CA TRP A 64 11.99 1.27 -7.40
C TRP A 64 11.22 -0.04 -7.60
N GLU A 65 11.82 -1.02 -8.27
CA GLU A 65 11.24 -2.34 -8.51
C GLU A 65 11.05 -3.10 -7.19
N ALA A 66 12.04 -3.08 -6.30
CA ALA A 66 11.92 -3.66 -4.96
C ALA A 66 10.76 -3.04 -4.17
N ALA A 67 10.53 -1.72 -4.29
CA ALA A 67 9.39 -1.06 -3.67
C ALA A 67 8.05 -1.53 -4.26
N GLN A 68 7.95 -1.72 -5.58
CA GLN A 68 6.72 -2.28 -6.18
C GLN A 68 6.46 -3.71 -5.72
N LEU A 69 7.49 -4.54 -5.66
CA LEU A 69 7.41 -5.92 -5.16
C LEU A 69 6.94 -5.96 -3.69
N GLU A 70 7.42 -5.04 -2.85
CA GLU A 70 6.99 -4.95 -1.45
C GLU A 70 5.53 -4.49 -1.33
N ILE A 71 5.08 -3.54 -2.16
CA ILE A 71 3.67 -3.10 -2.22
C ILE A 71 2.78 -4.30 -2.58
N GLU A 72 3.18 -5.07 -3.58
CA GLU A 72 2.44 -6.24 -4.05
C GLU A 72 2.44 -7.35 -3.00
N ARG A 73 3.59 -7.67 -2.40
CA ARG A 73 3.70 -8.63 -1.29
C ARG A 73 2.74 -8.27 -0.15
N ARG A 74 2.68 -6.99 0.23
CA ARG A 74 1.74 -6.50 1.27
C ARG A 74 0.28 -6.64 0.84
N ARG A 75 -0.04 -6.39 -0.42
CA ARG A 75 -1.41 -6.56 -0.97
C ARG A 75 -1.83 -8.02 -0.90
N LEU A 76 -1.02 -8.93 -1.45
CA LEU A 76 -1.27 -10.37 -1.45
C LEU A 76 -1.39 -10.94 -0.04
N PHE A 77 -0.53 -10.51 0.89
CA PHE A 77 -0.62 -10.93 2.28
C PHE A 77 -1.94 -10.52 2.94
N ARG A 78 -2.41 -9.30 2.67
CA ARG A 78 -3.70 -8.83 3.18
C ARG A 78 -4.87 -9.62 2.61
N GLU A 79 -4.86 -9.90 1.31
CA GLU A 79 -5.92 -10.69 0.66
C GLU A 79 -5.96 -12.11 1.21
N LYS A 80 -4.79 -12.77 1.31
CA LYS A 80 -4.65 -14.13 1.83
C LYS A 80 -5.19 -14.29 3.26
N HIS A 81 -4.98 -13.29 4.12
CA HIS A 81 -5.39 -13.33 5.52
C HIS A 81 -6.63 -12.46 5.82
N SER A 82 -7.31 -11.97 4.78
CA SER A 82 -8.50 -11.10 4.88
C SER A 82 -8.30 -9.89 5.80
N LEU A 83 -7.14 -9.22 5.68
CA LEU A 83 -6.75 -8.08 6.51
C LEU A 83 -7.04 -6.76 5.80
N GLN A 84 -7.66 -5.83 6.53
CA GLN A 84 -7.94 -4.49 6.02
C GLN A 84 -6.69 -3.59 5.99
N ASN A 85 -5.70 -3.84 6.85
CA ASN A 85 -4.45 -3.09 6.92
C ASN A 85 -3.33 -3.93 7.57
N MET A 86 -2.09 -3.43 7.52
CA MET A 86 -0.90 -4.09 8.11
C MET A 86 -0.68 -3.75 9.60
N GLY A 87 -1.73 -3.31 10.29
CA GLY A 87 -1.68 -2.87 11.68
C GLY A 87 -1.53 -1.36 11.84
N ARG A 88 -1.88 -0.87 13.04
CA ARG A 88 -1.68 0.52 13.48
C ARG A 88 -0.81 0.50 14.73
N TYR A 89 -0.09 1.60 14.98
CA TYR A 89 0.74 1.76 16.19
C TYR A 89 1.73 0.61 16.38
N THR A 90 2.45 0.22 15.33
CA THR A 90 3.35 -0.94 15.32
C THR A 90 4.45 -0.85 16.38
N GLU A 91 4.80 0.36 16.83
CA GLU A 91 5.73 0.56 17.96
C GLU A 91 5.15 0.01 19.27
N ALA A 92 3.88 0.32 19.57
CA ALA A 92 3.20 -0.17 20.77
C ALA A 92 2.60 -1.57 20.60
N GLN A 93 2.43 -2.02 19.35
CA GLN A 93 1.78 -3.27 18.97
C GLN A 93 2.55 -3.99 17.84
N PRO A 94 3.75 -4.50 18.13
CA PRO A 94 4.67 -5.02 17.11
C PRO A 94 4.16 -6.24 16.34
N PHE A 95 3.21 -6.99 16.92
CA PHE A 95 2.71 -8.24 16.34
C PHE A 95 1.35 -8.10 15.64
N THR A 96 0.75 -6.90 15.61
CA THR A 96 -0.56 -6.68 14.97
C THR A 96 -0.47 -7.01 13.49
N CYS A 97 -1.41 -7.81 12.99
CA CYS A 97 -1.47 -8.25 11.59
C CYS A 97 -0.22 -9.01 11.09
N ARG A 98 0.63 -9.54 11.99
CA ARG A 98 1.86 -10.26 11.62
C ARG A 98 1.88 -11.72 12.08
N VAL A 99 1.28 -12.02 13.23
CA VAL A 99 1.28 -13.37 13.80
C VAL A 99 0.06 -14.15 13.35
N ILE A 100 0.28 -15.24 12.64
CA ILE A 100 -0.76 -16.11 12.08
C ILE A 100 -0.83 -17.43 12.85
N CYS A 101 -2.04 -17.89 13.14
CA CYS A 101 -2.25 -19.17 13.79
C CYS A 101 -1.97 -20.33 12.83
N GLY A 102 -0.98 -21.16 13.15
CA GLY A 102 -0.67 -22.37 12.38
C GLY A 102 -1.78 -23.42 12.35
N LYS A 103 -2.75 -23.38 13.28
CA LYS A 103 -3.88 -24.33 13.32
C LYS A 103 -5.10 -23.90 12.50
N CYS A 104 -5.48 -22.62 12.56
CA CYS A 104 -6.74 -22.14 11.97
C CYS A 104 -6.58 -21.01 10.95
N GLY A 105 -5.35 -20.57 10.68
CA GLY A 105 -5.02 -19.50 9.73
C GLY A 105 -5.42 -18.09 10.18
N ALA A 106 -6.10 -17.94 11.31
CA ALA A 106 -6.52 -16.65 11.83
C ALA A 106 -5.36 -15.85 12.42
N VAL A 107 -5.46 -14.52 12.34
CA VAL A 107 -4.49 -13.61 12.94
C VAL A 107 -4.61 -13.60 14.47
N TYR A 108 -3.49 -13.45 15.15
CA TYR A 108 -3.45 -13.19 16.59
C TYR A 108 -3.77 -11.74 16.88
N TRP A 109 -4.69 -11.52 17.81
CA TRP A 109 -5.06 -10.19 18.28
C TRP A 109 -4.51 -9.94 19.67
N ARG A 110 -4.07 -8.70 19.91
CA ARG A 110 -3.75 -8.23 21.25
C ARG A 110 -5.04 -8.12 22.05
N ARG A 111 -5.11 -8.81 23.18
CA ARG A 111 -6.19 -8.70 24.16
C ARG A 111 -5.62 -8.28 25.51
N THR A 112 -6.46 -7.67 26.34
CA THR A 112 -6.12 -7.37 27.73
C THR A 112 -7.00 -8.23 28.63
N TRP A 113 -6.38 -9.08 29.43
CA TRP A 113 -7.04 -9.87 30.45
C TRP A 113 -6.98 -9.11 31.77
N THR A 114 -8.08 -9.13 32.51
CA THR A 114 -8.14 -8.53 33.85
C THR A 114 -8.27 -9.66 34.86
N ARG A 115 -7.35 -9.73 35.82
CA ARG A 115 -7.39 -10.69 36.94
C ARG A 115 -7.28 -9.91 38.24
N GLY A 116 -8.40 -9.74 38.95
CA GLY A 116 -8.49 -8.80 40.07
C GLY A 116 -8.18 -7.38 39.60
N SER A 117 -7.20 -6.72 40.25
CA SER A 117 -6.73 -5.39 39.86
C SER A 117 -5.66 -5.38 38.74
N ARG A 118 -5.13 -6.55 38.34
CA ARG A 118 -4.02 -6.63 37.37
C ARG A 118 -4.54 -6.77 35.94
N LYS A 119 -3.94 -6.00 35.02
CA LYS A 119 -4.18 -6.09 33.57
C LYS A 119 -3.00 -6.76 32.89
N ILE A 120 -3.23 -7.88 32.21
CA ILE A 120 -2.22 -8.65 31.49
C ILE A 120 -2.51 -8.53 29.99
N ARG A 121 -1.52 -8.10 29.21
CA ARG A 121 -1.64 -8.00 27.75
C ARG A 121 -1.18 -9.32 27.13
N VAL A 122 -2.07 -9.98 26.41
CA VAL A 122 -1.80 -11.27 25.77
C VAL A 122 -2.07 -11.20 24.27
N TRP A 123 -1.44 -12.08 23.51
CA TRP A 123 -1.75 -12.29 22.10
C TRP A 123 -2.49 -13.61 21.96
N GLN A 124 -3.73 -13.55 21.49
CA GLN A 124 -4.60 -14.72 21.39
C GLN A 124 -5.06 -14.88 19.94
N CYS A 125 -5.11 -16.13 19.48
CA CYS A 125 -5.70 -16.49 18.19
C CYS A 125 -7.11 -15.90 18.06
N GLY A 126 -7.43 -15.24 16.95
CA GLY A 126 -8.73 -14.60 16.74
C GLY A 126 -9.94 -15.54 16.73
N LYS A 127 -9.72 -16.83 16.44
CA LYS A 127 -10.76 -17.88 16.49
C LYS A 127 -10.80 -18.65 17.81
N ARG A 128 -9.92 -18.33 18.77
CA ARG A 128 -9.95 -18.95 20.10
C ARG A 128 -10.87 -18.14 21.00
N TYR A 129 -12.03 -18.71 21.34
CA TYR A 129 -12.78 -18.35 22.53
C TYR A 129 -11.99 -18.81 23.78
#